data_AF-A0A352QNF1-F1
#
_entry.id   AF-A0A352QNF1-F1
#
_cell.length_a   1.000
_cell.length_b   1.000
_cell.length_c   1.000
_cell.angle_alpha   90.00
_cell.angle_beta   90.00
_cell.angle_gamma   90.00
#
_symmetry.space_group_name_H-M   'P 1'
#
loop_
_entity.id
_entity.type
_entity.pdbx_description
1 polymer ?
#
loop_
_entity_poly.entity_id
_entity_poly.type
_entity_poly.pdbx_seq_one_letter_code
_entity_poly.pdbx_strand_id
1 'polypeptide(L)'
;MKKCSLDESFIDKQRSLLATTKGMFRPEVSLALKRASEGNCSVAKAHIFSVLALGGWKGRVSLDVGDPTYVFFAGLQVELHGKFELVSTGDYLAVESGSECRVLLLRSEEKWNPAIQDTWTIIPSSEVVPFAIIDSGAVLEDLDFPDKNKSPNSRGRELSSPSLTKEVTHLQAACKLLADHSGVYYQWIKSYVKYCYLANLDQSSTDTSGTTHQQLGAIYLNIHPTVCLTAETLVHECSHLALYAACCLEPIVEPGSEEYFYSPVKRTARPLEMVFFAAHATVNVVRFLRDVKNSVGLLPQEQEELDRWESWLSSDYASAIRSAQTLTAFGRQIWAHCERELESP
;
A
#
# COMPACT_ATOMS: atom_id res chain seq x y z
N MET A 1 13.43 20.77 22.17
CA MET A 1 13.72 20.05 20.91
C MET A 1 13.87 21.08 19.79
N LYS A 2 15.04 21.15 19.13
CA LYS A 2 15.20 21.97 17.92
C LYS A 2 14.48 21.24 16.79
N LYS A 3 13.45 21.86 16.19
CA LYS A 3 12.85 21.37 14.93
C LYS A 3 13.99 21.23 13.91
N CYS A 4 14.21 20.01 13.42
CA CYS A 4 15.04 19.75 12.24
C CYS A 4 14.33 20.43 11.06
N SER A 5 14.63 21.71 10.80
CA SER A 5 14.09 22.41 9.64
C SER A 5 14.79 21.86 8.41
N LEU A 6 14.12 20.96 7.70
CA LEU A 6 14.41 20.77 6.28
C LEU A 6 14.30 22.16 5.65
N ASP A 7 15.39 22.64 5.06
CA ASP A 7 15.46 23.95 4.41
C ASP A 7 14.27 24.12 3.45
N GLU A 8 13.54 25.23 3.55
CA GLU A 8 12.41 25.53 2.65
C GLU A 8 12.86 25.50 1.18
N SER A 9 14.12 25.84 0.90
CA SER A 9 14.73 25.74 -0.43
C SER A 9 14.84 24.29 -0.94
N PHE A 10 15.01 23.33 -0.03
CA PHE A 10 15.03 21.90 -0.34
C PHE A 10 13.61 21.41 -0.67
N ILE A 11 12.62 21.78 0.15
CA ILE A 11 11.20 21.42 -0.06
C ILE A 11 10.68 22.00 -1.38
N ASP A 12 11.00 23.25 -1.71
CA ASP A 12 10.55 23.88 -2.96
C ASP A 12 11.25 23.32 -4.20
N LYS A 13 12.52 22.92 -4.08
CA LYS A 13 13.19 22.12 -5.13
C LYS A 13 12.54 20.75 -5.32
N GLN A 14 12.10 20.10 -4.24
CA GLN A 14 11.38 18.82 -4.35
C GLN A 14 10.02 18.99 -5.04
N ARG A 15 9.24 20.06 -4.73
CA ARG A 15 7.97 20.35 -5.41
C ARG A 15 8.13 20.52 -6.92
N SER A 16 9.19 21.19 -7.37
CA SER A 16 9.50 21.36 -8.79
C SER A 16 9.91 20.05 -9.48
N LEU A 17 10.52 19.11 -8.75
CA LEU A 17 10.99 17.84 -9.30
C LEU A 17 9.89 16.76 -9.30
N LEU A 18 8.96 16.85 -8.36
CA LEU A 18 7.72 16.04 -8.36
C LEU A 18 6.80 16.42 -9.54
N ALA A 19 6.89 17.66 -10.02
CA ALA A 19 6.17 18.11 -11.22
C ALA A 19 6.71 17.50 -12.53
N THR A 20 7.95 17.00 -12.55
CA THR A 20 8.55 16.38 -13.75
C THR A 20 8.33 14.87 -13.81
N THR A 21 8.03 14.20 -12.69
CA THR A 21 7.56 12.80 -12.66
C THR A 21 6.07 12.73 -12.99
N LYS A 22 5.70 13.02 -14.25
CA LYS A 22 4.30 12.99 -14.69
C LYS A 22 3.68 11.59 -14.47
N GLY A 23 2.71 11.51 -13.56
CA GLY A 23 1.68 10.47 -13.52
C GLY A 23 1.95 9.23 -12.68
N MET A 24 3.10 9.11 -12.00
CA MET A 24 3.39 7.95 -11.16
C MET A 24 3.40 8.34 -9.68
N PHE A 25 2.42 7.85 -8.92
CA PHE A 25 2.43 7.95 -7.46
C PHE A 25 3.69 7.26 -6.90
N ARG A 26 4.45 7.97 -6.06
CA ARG A 26 5.73 7.52 -5.49
C ARG A 26 5.63 7.49 -3.97
N PRO A 27 5.43 6.33 -3.35
CA PRO A 27 5.23 6.27 -1.91
C PRO A 27 6.44 6.75 -1.12
N GLU A 28 7.64 6.68 -1.69
CA GLU A 28 8.86 7.18 -1.07
C GLU A 28 8.74 8.66 -0.68
N VAL A 29 8.00 9.47 -1.44
CA VAL A 29 7.78 10.89 -1.14
C VAL A 29 6.91 11.07 0.10
N SER A 30 5.77 10.37 0.16
CA SER A 30 4.88 10.42 1.32
C SER A 30 5.55 9.85 2.57
N LEU A 31 6.34 8.79 2.42
CA LEU A 31 7.15 8.23 3.51
C LEU A 31 8.21 9.20 3.98
N ALA A 32 8.89 9.90 3.06
CA ALA A 32 9.84 10.92 3.44
C ALA A 32 9.20 12.04 4.27
N LEU A 33 8.06 12.57 3.83
CA LEU A 33 7.33 13.62 4.55
C LEU A 33 6.88 13.15 5.93
N LYS A 34 6.34 11.93 6.02
CA LYS A 34 5.94 11.34 7.30
C LYS A 34 7.12 11.19 8.24
N ARG A 35 8.23 10.58 7.78
CA ARG A 35 9.44 10.40 8.60
C ARG A 35 10.03 11.72 9.05
N ALA A 36 9.98 12.75 8.21
CA ALA A 36 10.37 14.10 8.59
C ALA A 36 9.48 14.66 9.71
N SER A 37 8.16 14.46 9.63
CA SER A 37 7.21 14.90 10.67
C SER A 37 7.41 14.17 12.00
N GLU A 38 7.82 12.90 11.97
CA GLU A 38 8.20 12.08 13.13
C GLU A 38 9.59 12.45 13.70
N GLY A 39 10.32 13.38 13.07
CA GLY A 39 11.67 13.78 13.48
C GLY A 39 12.79 12.84 12.98
N ASN A 40 12.46 11.82 12.18
CA ASN A 40 13.43 10.90 11.59
C ASN A 40 13.99 11.43 10.26
N CYS A 41 14.78 12.50 10.37
CA CYS A 41 15.34 13.21 9.21
C CYS A 41 16.26 12.33 8.34
N SER A 42 16.98 11.35 8.89
CA SER A 42 17.87 10.47 8.12
C SER A 42 17.10 9.54 7.18
N VAL A 43 16.03 8.91 7.69
CA VAL A 43 15.16 8.03 6.87
C VAL A 43 14.41 8.85 5.83
N ALA A 44 13.95 10.06 6.19
CA ALA A 44 13.33 10.97 5.23
C ALA A 44 14.28 11.30 4.07
N LYS A 45 15.54 11.63 4.36
CA LYS A 45 16.58 11.88 3.34
C LYS A 45 16.83 10.65 2.47
N ALA A 46 16.83 9.45 3.05
CA ALA A 46 17.02 8.21 2.31
C ALA A 46 15.92 8.00 1.26
N HIS A 47 14.66 8.22 1.64
CA HIS A 47 13.53 8.13 0.71
C HIS A 47 13.54 9.24 -0.35
N ILE A 48 13.90 10.48 0.00
CA ILE A 48 14.04 11.53 -1.04
C ILE A 48 15.18 11.18 -2.00
N PHE A 49 16.31 10.72 -1.47
CA PHE A 49 17.45 10.30 -2.29
C PHE A 49 17.05 9.21 -3.29
N SER A 50 16.24 8.23 -2.86
CA SER A 50 15.74 7.19 -3.76
C SER A 50 14.91 7.79 -4.91
N VAL A 51 14.01 8.73 -4.62
CA VAL A 51 13.21 9.42 -5.64
C VAL A 51 14.10 10.18 -6.63
N LEU A 52 15.09 10.93 -6.12
CA LEU A 52 16.03 11.68 -6.95
C LEU A 52 16.86 10.76 -7.85
N ALA A 53 17.46 9.72 -7.26
CA ALA A 53 18.26 8.73 -7.98
C ALA A 53 17.46 8.08 -9.11
N LEU A 54 16.21 7.72 -8.83
CA LEU A 54 15.31 7.10 -9.80
C LEU A 54 14.93 8.07 -10.93
N GLY A 55 14.89 9.37 -10.65
CA GLY A 55 14.77 10.45 -11.64
C GLY A 55 16.07 10.73 -12.42
N GLY A 56 17.12 9.93 -12.22
CA GLY A 56 18.40 10.05 -12.93
C GLY A 56 19.41 10.99 -12.25
N TRP A 57 19.11 11.49 -11.05
CA TRP A 57 20.07 12.28 -10.30
C TRP A 57 21.28 11.45 -9.88
N LYS A 58 22.47 12.06 -9.92
CA LYS A 58 23.75 11.41 -9.58
C LYS A 58 24.37 12.10 -8.37
N GLY A 59 24.87 11.31 -7.42
CA GLY A 59 25.56 11.84 -6.24
C GLY A 59 25.54 10.89 -5.06
N ARG A 60 25.89 11.42 -3.89
CA ARG A 60 26.03 10.67 -2.64
C ARG A 60 25.36 11.41 -1.49
N VAL A 61 24.80 10.67 -0.53
CA VAL A 61 24.33 11.23 0.75
C VAL A 61 24.77 10.33 1.89
N SER A 62 25.45 10.90 2.87
CA SER A 62 25.82 10.21 4.11
C SER A 62 24.66 10.29 5.10
N LEU A 63 24.30 9.16 5.69
CA LEU A 63 23.18 9.00 6.59
C LEU A 63 23.61 8.23 7.84
N ASP A 64 22.91 8.50 8.93
CA ASP A 64 23.08 7.82 10.22
C ASP A 64 21.69 7.52 10.76
N VAL A 65 21.34 6.24 10.85
CA VAL A 65 20.08 5.75 11.43
C VAL A 65 20.42 4.88 12.63
N GLY A 66 19.89 5.24 13.79
CA GLY A 66 20.20 4.56 15.05
C GLY A 66 19.69 3.11 15.06
N ASP A 67 18.38 2.94 14.93
CA ASP A 67 17.74 1.62 14.91
C ASP A 67 17.61 1.08 13.48
N PRO A 68 17.67 -0.25 13.29
CA PRO A 68 17.32 -0.89 12.03
C PRO A 68 16.02 -0.34 11.47
N THR A 69 16.10 0.27 10.31
CA THR A 69 14.96 0.93 9.66
C THR A 69 14.89 0.54 8.20
N TYR A 70 13.69 0.20 7.76
CA TYR A 70 13.43 -0.10 6.37
C TYR A 70 13.17 1.16 5.55
N VAL A 71 13.88 1.28 4.43
CA VAL A 71 13.72 2.33 3.42
C VAL A 71 13.26 1.71 2.11
N PHE A 72 12.36 2.39 1.42
CA PHE A 72 11.86 1.98 0.12
C PHE A 72 12.67 2.61 -1.01
N PHE A 73 13.15 1.75 -1.91
CA PHE A 73 13.89 2.09 -3.12
C PHE A 73 13.22 1.42 -4.33
N ALA A 74 12.40 2.15 -5.10
CA ALA A 74 11.70 1.59 -6.27
C ALA A 74 10.91 0.31 -5.96
N GLY A 75 10.28 0.23 -4.79
CA GLY A 75 9.52 -0.95 -4.36
C GLY A 75 10.32 -2.02 -3.64
N LEU A 76 11.64 -1.90 -3.60
CA LEU A 76 12.47 -2.72 -2.73
C LEU A 76 12.47 -2.11 -1.35
N GLN A 77 12.10 -2.91 -0.36
CA GLN A 77 12.27 -2.58 1.04
C GLN A 77 13.69 -3.01 1.45
N VAL A 78 14.52 -2.05 1.83
CA VAL A 78 15.92 -2.29 2.22
C VAL A 78 16.08 -1.92 3.68
N GLU A 79 16.49 -2.88 4.50
CA GLU A 79 16.87 -2.62 5.88
C GLU A 79 18.19 -1.86 5.92
N LEU A 80 18.22 -0.76 6.66
CA LEU A 80 19.41 0.07 6.86
C LEU A 80 19.62 0.28 8.36
N HIS A 81 20.87 0.22 8.80
CA HIS A 81 21.25 0.47 10.19
C HIS A 81 22.62 1.14 10.26
N GLY A 82 22.82 1.96 11.28
CA GLY A 82 24.08 2.67 11.52
C GLY A 82 24.39 3.74 10.46
N LYS A 83 25.70 3.94 10.23
CA LYS A 83 26.22 4.94 9.29
C LYS A 83 26.49 4.31 7.93
N PHE A 84 25.97 4.92 6.88
CA PHE A 84 26.20 4.51 5.50
C PHE A 84 26.07 5.69 4.55
N GLU A 85 26.42 5.47 3.29
CA GLU A 85 26.18 6.38 2.20
C GLU A 85 25.26 5.74 1.16
N LEU A 86 24.27 6.50 0.69
CA LEU A 86 23.58 6.12 -0.53
C LEU A 86 24.32 6.75 -1.71
N VAL A 87 24.53 5.97 -2.75
CA VAL A 87 25.28 6.37 -3.94
C VAL A 87 24.45 6.10 -5.17
N SER A 88 24.27 7.12 -6.02
CA SER A 88 23.68 6.95 -7.35
C SER A 88 24.60 7.49 -8.42
N THR A 89 24.86 6.67 -9.45
CA THR A 89 25.72 7.02 -10.59
C THR A 89 24.92 7.30 -11.87
N GLY A 90 23.60 7.12 -11.81
CA GLY A 90 22.70 7.07 -12.96
C GLY A 90 22.61 5.70 -13.63
N ASP A 91 23.60 4.83 -13.39
CA ASP A 91 23.62 3.44 -13.86
C ASP A 91 23.27 2.46 -12.74
N TYR A 92 23.52 2.85 -11.48
CA TYR A 92 23.12 2.07 -10.32
C TYR A 92 22.77 2.96 -9.12
N LEU A 93 22.12 2.35 -8.14
CA LEU A 93 21.84 2.86 -6.81
C LEU A 93 22.40 1.86 -5.80
N ALA A 94 23.23 2.29 -4.87
CA ALA A 94 23.89 1.43 -3.88
C ALA A 94 23.84 2.03 -2.47
N VAL A 95 24.03 1.16 -1.48
CA VAL A 95 24.32 1.49 -0.08
C VAL A 95 25.77 1.12 0.20
N GLU A 96 26.55 2.05 0.73
CA GLU A 96 27.94 1.85 1.09
C GLU A 96 28.12 2.03 2.60
N SER A 97 28.69 1.04 3.29
CA SER A 97 28.98 1.08 4.72
C SER A 97 30.41 0.61 4.96
N GLY A 98 31.31 1.56 5.27
CA GLY A 98 32.75 1.25 5.40
C GLY A 98 33.33 0.75 4.07
N SER A 99 33.81 -0.51 4.06
CA SER A 99 34.33 -1.18 2.86
C SER A 99 33.28 -1.99 2.09
N GLU A 100 32.05 -2.08 2.62
CA GLU A 100 30.97 -2.83 1.98
C GLU A 100 30.18 -1.93 1.04
N CYS A 101 29.92 -2.42 -0.18
CA CYS A 101 29.06 -1.76 -1.15
C CYS A 101 28.00 -2.77 -1.60
N ARG A 102 26.73 -2.47 -1.31
CA ARG A 102 25.58 -3.26 -1.73
C ARG A 102 24.83 -2.49 -2.81
N VAL A 103 24.97 -2.91 -4.06
CA VAL A 103 24.17 -2.36 -5.16
C VAL A 103 22.72 -2.80 -4.96
N LEU A 104 21.80 -1.85 -4.87
CA LEU A 104 20.37 -2.07 -4.70
C LEU A 104 19.65 -2.19 -6.03
N LEU A 105 19.93 -1.26 -6.96
CA LEU A 105 19.29 -1.18 -8.27
C LEU A 105 20.33 -0.96 -9.37
N LEU A 106 20.11 -1.56 -10.53
CA LEU A 106 20.83 -1.35 -11.79
C LEU A 106 19.88 -0.76 -12.81
N ARG A 107 20.38 0.14 -13.65
CA ARG A 107 19.61 0.72 -14.75
C ARG A 107 19.97 -0.02 -16.05
N SER A 108 18.97 -0.60 -16.72
CA SER A 108 19.10 -1.17 -18.06
C SER A 108 17.91 -0.76 -18.92
N GLU A 109 18.16 -0.41 -20.18
CA GLU A 109 17.10 0.03 -21.13
C GLU A 109 16.18 1.12 -20.55
N GLU A 110 16.78 2.12 -19.89
CA GLU A 110 16.11 3.21 -19.18
C GLU A 110 15.24 2.81 -17.97
N LYS A 111 15.14 1.52 -17.64
CA LYS A 111 14.40 0.99 -16.50
C LYS A 111 15.35 0.67 -15.33
N TRP A 112 14.87 0.93 -14.12
CA TRP A 112 15.55 0.52 -12.90
C TRP A 112 15.11 -0.90 -12.53
N ASN A 113 16.10 -1.78 -12.30
CA ASN A 113 15.92 -3.17 -11.95
C ASN A 113 16.65 -3.47 -10.64
N PRO A 114 16.10 -4.32 -9.76
CA PRO A 114 16.81 -4.83 -8.59
C PRO A 114 18.16 -5.46 -8.98
N ALA A 115 19.23 -5.00 -8.32
CA ALA A 115 20.58 -5.53 -8.49
C ALA A 115 20.89 -6.69 -7.54
N ILE A 116 20.19 -6.72 -6.41
CA ILE A 116 20.28 -7.80 -5.45
C ILE A 116 19.34 -8.90 -5.93
N GLN A 117 19.91 -10.06 -6.25
CA GLN A 117 19.15 -11.32 -6.31
C GLN A 117 18.88 -11.79 -4.88
N ASP A 118 18.09 -11.02 -4.13
CA ASP A 118 17.50 -11.58 -2.92
C ASP A 118 16.30 -12.45 -3.32
N THR A 119 16.01 -13.45 -2.49
CA THR A 119 15.09 -14.59 -2.69
C THR A 119 13.69 -14.28 -3.23
N TRP A 120 13.31 -13.01 -3.38
CA TRP A 120 11.98 -12.60 -3.81
C TRP A 120 11.81 -12.73 -5.30
N THR A 121 10.69 -13.35 -5.65
CA THR A 121 10.27 -13.46 -7.02
C THR A 121 9.45 -12.22 -7.39
N ILE A 122 9.95 -11.44 -8.34
CA ILE A 122 9.26 -10.24 -8.84
C ILE A 122 8.73 -10.49 -10.24
N ILE A 123 7.42 -10.37 -10.41
CA ILE A 123 6.75 -10.42 -11.70
C ILE A 123 6.36 -8.98 -12.06
N PRO A 124 6.87 -8.43 -13.18
CA PRO A 124 6.62 -7.04 -13.53
C PRO A 124 5.14 -6.81 -13.85
N SER A 125 4.73 -5.54 -13.78
CA SER A 125 3.38 -5.14 -14.19
C SER A 125 3.14 -5.41 -15.68
N SER A 126 1.88 -5.54 -16.03
CA SER A 126 1.37 -5.76 -17.39
C SER A 126 0.14 -4.89 -17.65
N GLU A 127 -0.42 -4.95 -18.86
CA GLU A 127 -1.68 -4.28 -19.14
C GLU A 127 -2.84 -4.84 -18.32
N VAL A 128 -2.84 -6.13 -17.99
CA VAL A 128 -3.92 -6.75 -17.20
C VAL A 128 -3.69 -6.53 -15.71
N VAL A 129 -2.46 -6.73 -15.24
CA VAL A 129 -2.08 -6.55 -13.82
C VAL A 129 -1.25 -5.28 -13.69
N PRO A 130 -1.84 -4.16 -13.24
CA PRO A 130 -1.22 -2.84 -13.35
C PRO A 130 -0.18 -2.54 -12.24
N PHE A 131 0.32 -3.56 -11.55
CA PHE A 131 1.29 -3.47 -10.46
C PHE A 131 2.26 -4.65 -10.53
N ALA A 132 3.43 -4.51 -9.89
CA ALA A 132 4.38 -5.62 -9.78
C ALA A 132 3.90 -6.60 -8.69
N ILE A 133 4.00 -7.90 -8.97
CA ILE A 133 3.71 -8.95 -7.99
C ILE A 133 5.03 -9.36 -7.35
N ILE A 134 5.06 -9.42 -6.02
CA ILE A 134 6.23 -9.79 -5.25
C ILE A 134 5.86 -11.02 -4.42
N ASP A 135 6.44 -12.17 -4.72
CA ASP A 135 6.44 -13.31 -3.81
C ASP A 135 7.66 -13.20 -2.91
N SER A 136 7.43 -12.65 -1.72
CA SER A 136 8.46 -12.43 -0.70
C SER A 136 8.56 -13.58 0.30
N GLY A 137 7.64 -14.55 0.26
CA GLY A 137 7.48 -15.54 1.33
C GLY A 137 7.04 -14.94 2.67
N ALA A 138 6.64 -13.67 2.71
CA ALA A 138 6.24 -12.99 3.94
C ALA A 138 4.96 -13.62 4.51
N VAL A 139 4.97 -13.84 5.83
CA VAL A 139 3.80 -14.23 6.62
C VAL A 139 3.31 -12.99 7.34
N LEU A 140 2.02 -12.68 7.22
CA LEU A 140 1.39 -11.62 8.00
C LEU A 140 1.06 -12.16 9.39
N GLU A 141 2.00 -12.04 10.31
CA GLU A 141 1.72 -12.17 11.73
C GLU A 141 1.32 -10.77 12.27
N ASP A 142 0.09 -10.64 12.77
CA ASP A 142 -0.38 -9.49 13.55
C ASP A 142 -0.28 -8.08 12.94
N LEU A 143 -0.50 -7.85 11.63
CA LEU A 143 -0.46 -6.51 11.00
C LEU A 143 0.81 -5.68 11.33
N ASP A 144 1.82 -6.26 11.97
CA ASP A 144 3.19 -5.76 12.03
C ASP A 144 3.82 -6.21 10.72
N PHE A 145 3.42 -5.49 9.67
CA PHE A 145 3.99 -5.49 8.32
C PHE A 145 5.48 -5.76 8.38
N PRO A 146 5.97 -6.72 7.55
CA PRO A 146 6.98 -7.71 7.93
C PRO A 146 7.79 -7.25 9.13
N ASP A 147 7.51 -7.86 10.29
CA ASP A 147 8.11 -7.62 11.60
C ASP A 147 9.45 -6.90 11.44
N LYS A 148 9.54 -5.69 12.00
CA LYS A 148 10.73 -4.82 11.90
C LYS A 148 12.03 -5.56 12.27
N ASN A 149 11.92 -6.70 12.94
CA ASN A 149 13.01 -7.52 13.43
C ASN A 149 13.16 -8.88 12.73
N LYS A 150 12.31 -9.26 11.77
CA LYS A 150 12.44 -10.52 11.02
C LYS A 150 12.80 -10.22 9.55
N SER A 151 14.02 -10.58 9.19
CA SER A 151 14.42 -10.72 7.79
C SER A 151 13.37 -11.59 7.07
N PRO A 152 12.92 -11.23 5.84
CA PRO A 152 12.08 -12.11 5.06
C PRO A 152 12.75 -13.47 5.02
N ASN A 153 12.08 -14.49 5.56
CA ASN A 153 12.61 -15.84 5.61
C ASN A 153 13.18 -16.18 4.23
N SER A 154 14.42 -16.66 4.21
CA SER A 154 15.32 -16.91 3.07
C SER A 154 14.83 -17.98 2.08
N ARG A 155 13.53 -18.05 1.87
CA ARG A 155 12.81 -18.95 0.96
C ARG A 155 11.67 -18.18 0.32
N GLY A 156 11.97 -17.16 -0.48
CA GLY A 156 11.02 -16.86 -1.56
C GLY A 156 10.88 -18.11 -2.43
N ARG A 157 9.64 -18.44 -2.81
CA ARG A 157 9.40 -19.67 -3.57
C ARG A 157 10.10 -19.51 -4.93
N GLU A 158 10.73 -20.58 -5.42
CA GLU A 158 11.30 -20.56 -6.77
C GLU A 158 10.21 -20.15 -7.78
N LEU A 159 10.53 -19.19 -8.66
CA LEU A 159 9.72 -18.71 -9.79
C LEU A 159 9.06 -19.83 -10.59
N SER A 160 9.72 -20.98 -10.68
CA SER A 160 9.30 -22.18 -11.39
C SER A 160 8.34 -23.08 -10.61
N SER A 161 7.94 -22.70 -9.39
CA SER A 161 6.95 -23.45 -8.63
C SER A 161 5.57 -23.37 -9.32
N PRO A 162 4.90 -24.50 -9.58
CA PRO A 162 3.55 -24.54 -10.13
C PRO A 162 2.52 -23.74 -9.29
N SER A 163 2.79 -23.50 -8.00
CA SER A 163 1.88 -22.73 -7.12
C SER A 163 1.85 -21.25 -7.47
N LEU A 164 3.03 -20.63 -7.65
CA LEU A 164 3.12 -19.20 -7.97
C LEU A 164 2.46 -18.90 -9.32
N THR A 165 2.64 -19.78 -10.31
CA THR A 165 1.97 -19.63 -11.61
C THR A 165 0.45 -19.64 -11.48
N LYS A 166 -0.12 -20.44 -10.58
CA LYS A 166 -1.57 -20.47 -10.32
C LYS A 166 -2.05 -19.19 -9.64
N GLU A 167 -1.37 -18.74 -8.58
CA GLU A 167 -1.69 -17.51 -7.85
C GLU A 167 -1.67 -16.28 -8.78
N VAL A 168 -0.65 -16.19 -9.63
CA VAL A 168 -0.50 -15.12 -10.63
C VAL A 168 -1.61 -15.19 -11.68
N THR A 169 -1.93 -16.39 -12.19
CA THR A 169 -3.03 -16.57 -13.15
C THR A 169 -4.38 -16.18 -12.53
N HIS A 170 -4.61 -16.54 -11.26
CA HIS A 170 -5.81 -16.18 -10.52
C HIS A 170 -5.91 -14.67 -10.31
N LEU A 171 -4.79 -14.02 -9.97
CA LEU A 171 -4.72 -12.56 -9.82
C LEU A 171 -4.92 -11.82 -11.14
N GLN A 172 -4.40 -12.36 -12.25
CA GLN A 172 -4.68 -11.86 -13.59
C GLN A 172 -6.17 -11.93 -13.91
N ALA A 173 -6.83 -13.06 -13.59
CA ALA A 173 -8.28 -13.20 -13.76
C ALA A 173 -9.06 -12.19 -12.90
N ALA A 174 -8.61 -11.93 -11.66
CA ALA A 174 -9.23 -10.95 -10.76
C ALA A 174 -9.12 -9.53 -11.31
N CYS A 175 -7.93 -9.14 -11.78
CA CYS A 175 -7.73 -7.84 -12.42
C CYS A 175 -8.54 -7.71 -13.72
N LYS A 176 -8.69 -8.79 -14.49
CA LYS A 176 -9.54 -8.82 -15.67
C LYS A 176 -11.02 -8.63 -15.32
N LEU A 177 -11.52 -9.33 -14.29
CA LEU A 177 -12.89 -9.15 -13.79
C LEU A 177 -13.17 -7.68 -13.44
N LEU A 178 -12.23 -7.04 -12.73
CA LEU A 178 -12.31 -5.61 -12.42
C LEU A 178 -12.32 -4.74 -13.68
N ALA A 179 -11.42 -5.00 -14.63
CA ALA A 179 -11.35 -4.23 -15.86
C ALA A 179 -12.65 -4.33 -16.70
N ASP A 180 -13.24 -5.52 -16.77
CA ASP A 180 -14.40 -5.81 -17.61
C ASP A 180 -15.73 -5.35 -16.96
N HIS A 181 -15.84 -5.41 -15.63
CA HIS A 181 -17.13 -5.21 -14.93
C HIS A 181 -17.14 -4.04 -13.95
N SER A 182 -15.99 -3.49 -13.60
CA SER A 182 -15.87 -2.40 -12.64
C SER A 182 -14.67 -1.49 -12.97
N GLY A 183 -14.74 -0.84 -14.13
CA GLY A 183 -13.66 -0.03 -14.67
C GLY A 183 -13.15 1.06 -13.71
N VAL A 184 -14.01 1.63 -12.87
CA VAL A 184 -13.62 2.62 -11.83
C VAL A 184 -12.61 2.03 -10.86
N TYR A 185 -12.90 0.87 -10.25
CA TYR A 185 -11.98 0.24 -9.30
C TYR A 185 -10.72 -0.30 -9.96
N TYR A 186 -10.81 -0.75 -11.22
CA TYR A 186 -9.61 -1.08 -11.98
C TYR A 186 -8.68 0.15 -12.16
N GLN A 187 -9.23 1.34 -12.45
CA GLN A 187 -8.44 2.57 -12.52
C GLN A 187 -7.87 2.98 -11.16
N TRP A 188 -8.62 2.78 -10.06
CA TRP A 188 -8.10 3.01 -8.70
C TRP A 188 -6.90 2.12 -8.43
N ILE A 189 -7.02 0.82 -8.66
CA ILE A 189 -5.94 -0.14 -8.44
C ILE A 189 -4.72 0.24 -9.28
N LYS A 190 -4.90 0.57 -10.56
CA LYS A 190 -3.83 1.05 -11.43
C LYS A 190 -3.15 2.32 -10.92
N SER A 191 -3.92 3.21 -10.30
CA SER A 191 -3.43 4.50 -9.80
C SER A 191 -2.68 4.36 -8.48
N TYR A 192 -3.25 3.62 -7.52
CA TYR A 192 -2.75 3.53 -6.15
C TYR A 192 -1.80 2.37 -5.93
N VAL A 193 -2.11 1.18 -6.44
CA VAL A 193 -1.30 -0.03 -6.21
C VAL A 193 -0.09 -0.04 -7.13
N LYS A 194 1.08 -0.31 -6.58
CA LYS A 194 2.36 -0.45 -7.27
C LYS A 194 2.99 -1.80 -7.03
N TYR A 195 2.79 -2.34 -5.82
CA TYR A 195 3.32 -3.63 -5.40
C TYR A 195 2.22 -4.44 -4.72
N CYS A 196 2.08 -5.69 -5.14
CA CYS A 196 1.23 -6.68 -4.51
C CYS A 196 2.11 -7.81 -3.98
N TYR A 197 2.25 -7.87 -2.67
CA TYR A 197 2.99 -8.93 -1.99
C TYR A 197 2.07 -10.12 -1.78
N LEU A 198 2.41 -11.28 -2.35
CA LEU A 198 1.66 -12.51 -2.12
C LEU A 198 2.00 -13.05 -0.72
N ALA A 199 0.98 -13.19 0.12
CA ALA A 199 1.14 -13.74 1.47
C ALA A 199 1.38 -15.26 1.40
N ASN A 200 2.30 -15.78 2.22
CA ASN A 200 2.63 -17.20 2.23
C ASN A 200 1.61 -18.00 3.07
N LEU A 201 0.80 -18.81 2.40
CA LEU A 201 -0.29 -19.62 2.96
C LEU A 201 0.13 -20.82 3.84
N ASP A 202 1.43 -21.14 3.93
CA ASP A 202 1.86 -22.43 4.48
C ASP A 202 1.79 -22.55 6.02
N GLN A 203 1.45 -21.49 6.77
CA GLN A 203 1.38 -21.56 8.24
C GLN A 203 0.15 -20.84 8.81
N SER A 204 -0.84 -21.65 9.24
CA SER A 204 -1.93 -21.30 10.17
C SER A 204 -2.91 -20.17 9.79
N SER A 205 -3.99 -20.56 9.10
CA SER A 205 -5.40 -20.25 9.38
C SER A 205 -5.88 -18.80 9.62
N THR A 206 -5.19 -17.76 9.17
CA THR A 206 -5.77 -16.41 9.17
C THR A 206 -5.69 -15.80 7.77
N ASP A 207 -6.87 -15.55 7.18
CA ASP A 207 -7.03 -14.75 5.96
C ASP A 207 -6.45 -13.36 6.20
N THR A 208 -5.18 -13.18 5.87
CA THR A 208 -4.44 -11.95 6.15
C THR A 208 -4.07 -11.31 4.83
N SER A 209 -4.96 -10.42 4.38
CA SER A 209 -4.61 -9.35 3.45
C SER A 209 -4.52 -8.05 4.25
N GLY A 210 -3.76 -7.09 3.75
CA GLY A 210 -3.60 -5.84 4.48
C GLY A 210 -2.78 -4.77 3.79
N THR A 211 -3.00 -3.54 4.25
CA THR A 211 -2.37 -2.32 3.79
C THR A 211 -2.01 -1.44 4.98
N THR A 212 -0.90 -0.71 4.88
CA THR A 212 -0.50 0.28 5.87
C THR A 212 -0.22 1.65 5.27
N HIS A 213 -0.58 2.69 6.01
CA HIS A 213 -0.16 4.06 5.75
C HIS A 213 1.38 4.22 5.71
N GLN A 214 2.14 3.27 6.26
CA GLN A 214 3.60 3.26 6.21
C GLN A 214 4.18 2.73 4.90
N GLN A 215 3.36 2.24 3.97
CA GLN A 215 3.79 1.67 2.69
C GLN A 215 2.73 1.95 1.63
N LEU A 216 2.50 3.23 1.34
CA LEU A 216 1.51 3.57 0.32
C LEU A 216 1.86 2.88 -1.01
N GLY A 217 0.84 2.44 -1.74
CA GLY A 217 1.01 1.69 -2.98
C GLY A 217 1.52 0.26 -2.84
N ALA A 218 1.76 -0.24 -1.63
CA ALA A 218 1.93 -1.65 -1.36
C ALA A 218 0.64 -2.23 -0.77
N ILE A 219 0.26 -3.40 -1.25
CA ILE A 219 -0.77 -4.25 -0.64
C ILE A 219 -0.19 -5.63 -0.40
N TYR A 220 -0.63 -6.27 0.66
CA TYR A 220 -0.40 -7.70 0.89
C TYR A 220 -1.69 -8.43 0.60
N LEU A 221 -1.60 -9.46 -0.23
CA LEU A 221 -2.76 -10.16 -0.75
C LEU A 221 -2.63 -11.65 -0.49
N ASN A 222 -3.66 -12.19 0.17
CA ASN A 222 -3.94 -13.60 0.12
C ASN A 222 -4.83 -13.92 -1.09
N ILE A 223 -4.55 -15.02 -1.79
CA ILE A 223 -5.39 -15.47 -2.90
C ILE A 223 -6.57 -16.26 -2.34
N HIS A 224 -7.79 -15.76 -2.60
CA HIS A 224 -9.03 -16.37 -2.14
C HIS A 224 -9.50 -17.49 -3.09
N PRO A 225 -10.41 -18.39 -2.64
CA PRO A 225 -10.90 -19.50 -3.44
C PRO A 225 -11.56 -19.11 -4.76
N THR A 226 -12.13 -17.91 -4.87
CA THR A 226 -12.70 -17.40 -6.13
C THR A 226 -11.97 -16.17 -6.64
N VAL A 227 -12.10 -15.96 -7.95
CA VAL A 227 -11.58 -14.77 -8.62
C VAL A 227 -12.28 -13.50 -8.13
N CYS A 228 -13.59 -13.57 -7.87
CA CYS A 228 -14.35 -12.43 -7.37
C CYS A 228 -13.92 -12.03 -5.96
N LEU A 229 -13.70 -12.98 -5.05
CA LEU A 229 -13.23 -12.69 -3.70
C LEU A 229 -11.79 -12.15 -3.69
N THR A 230 -10.92 -12.61 -4.59
CA THR A 230 -9.59 -11.99 -4.75
C THR A 230 -9.69 -10.56 -5.28
N ALA A 231 -10.60 -10.30 -6.23
CA ALA A 231 -10.87 -8.95 -6.73
C ALA A 231 -11.47 -8.03 -5.65
N GLU A 232 -12.37 -8.56 -4.83
CA GLU A 232 -12.94 -7.88 -3.67
C GLU A 232 -11.86 -7.40 -2.72
N THR A 233 -10.93 -8.29 -2.35
CA THR A 233 -9.80 -7.95 -1.48
C THR A 233 -8.88 -6.90 -2.11
N LEU A 234 -8.64 -6.94 -3.43
CA LEU A 234 -7.93 -5.85 -4.10
C LEU A 234 -8.64 -4.50 -3.95
N VAL A 235 -9.97 -4.47 -4.10
CA VAL A 235 -10.77 -3.25 -3.91
C VAL A 235 -10.70 -2.78 -2.46
N HIS A 236 -10.80 -3.70 -1.50
CA HIS A 236 -10.69 -3.42 -0.07
C HIS A 236 -9.37 -2.72 0.26
N GLU A 237 -8.25 -3.35 -0.11
CA GLU A 237 -6.91 -2.85 0.19
C GLU A 237 -6.60 -1.55 -0.57
N CYS A 238 -7.01 -1.46 -1.83
CA CYS A 238 -6.90 -0.21 -2.59
C CYS A 238 -7.72 0.94 -1.98
N SER A 239 -8.87 0.63 -1.36
CA SER A 239 -9.70 1.64 -0.69
C SER A 239 -9.02 2.18 0.56
N HIS A 240 -8.29 1.35 1.31
CA HIS A 240 -7.42 1.82 2.39
C HIS A 240 -6.30 2.71 1.87
N LEU A 241 -5.61 2.32 0.79
CA LEU A 241 -4.58 3.16 0.17
C LEU A 241 -5.11 4.53 -0.26
N ALA A 242 -6.26 4.57 -0.92
CA ALA A 242 -6.90 5.81 -1.36
C ALA A 242 -7.22 6.72 -0.17
N LEU A 243 -7.78 6.17 0.91
CA LEU A 243 -8.11 6.95 2.10
C LEU A 243 -6.85 7.41 2.85
N TYR A 244 -5.81 6.58 2.98
CA TYR A 244 -4.55 7.02 3.57
C TYR A 244 -3.91 8.16 2.76
N ALA A 245 -3.97 8.10 1.42
CA ALA A 245 -3.50 9.18 0.57
C ALA A 245 -4.31 10.47 0.77
N ALA A 246 -5.64 10.36 0.92
CA ALA A 246 -6.50 11.50 1.25
C ALA A 246 -6.16 12.11 2.63
N CYS A 247 -5.94 11.28 3.65
CA CYS A 247 -5.56 11.72 5.00
C CYS A 247 -4.19 12.43 5.07
N CYS A 248 -3.35 12.30 4.04
CA CYS A 248 -2.12 13.07 3.93
C CYS A 248 -2.38 14.56 3.59
N LEU A 249 -3.57 14.89 3.08
CA LEU A 249 -3.98 16.26 2.76
C LEU A 249 -4.69 16.91 3.95
N GLU A 250 -5.67 16.22 4.52
CA GLU A 250 -6.45 16.71 5.65
C GLU A 250 -6.93 15.52 6.50
N PRO A 251 -6.92 15.60 7.84
CA PRO A 251 -7.44 14.52 8.68
C PRO A 251 -8.95 14.37 8.49
N ILE A 252 -9.45 13.13 8.56
CA ILE A 252 -10.89 12.80 8.49
C ILE A 252 -11.61 12.87 9.84
N VAL A 253 -10.84 12.78 10.93
CA VAL A 253 -11.29 12.87 12.32
C VAL A 253 -10.44 13.93 13.02
N GLU A 254 -11.06 14.72 13.91
CA GLU A 254 -10.35 15.75 14.66
C GLU A 254 -9.19 15.13 15.47
N PRO A 255 -7.99 15.73 15.47
CA PRO A 255 -6.87 15.24 16.25
C PRO A 255 -7.21 15.12 17.74
N GLY A 256 -6.97 13.95 18.33
CA GLY A 256 -7.30 13.68 19.73
C GLY A 256 -8.75 13.27 20.00
N SER A 257 -9.52 12.92 18.96
CA SER A 257 -10.82 12.27 19.15
C SER A 257 -10.70 11.02 20.02
N GLU A 258 -11.58 10.93 21.02
CA GLU A 258 -11.73 9.76 21.90
C GLU A 258 -13.05 9.03 21.61
N GLU A 259 -13.65 9.23 20.44
CA GLU A 259 -14.87 8.51 20.06
C GLU A 259 -14.55 7.07 19.64
N TYR A 260 -15.32 6.12 20.19
CA TYR A 260 -15.22 4.70 19.87
C TYR A 260 -16.56 4.16 19.41
N PHE A 261 -16.53 3.34 18.37
CA PHE A 261 -17.70 2.66 17.82
C PHE A 261 -17.42 1.18 17.63
N TYR A 262 -18.48 0.37 17.59
CA TYR A 262 -18.35 -1.07 17.39
C TYR A 262 -17.85 -1.39 15.98
N SER A 263 -16.87 -2.29 15.87
CA SER A 263 -16.42 -2.87 14.62
C SER A 263 -16.95 -4.31 14.52
N PRO A 264 -17.86 -4.63 13.60
CA PRO A 264 -18.40 -5.99 13.46
C PRO A 264 -17.33 -7.00 13.05
N VAL A 265 -16.38 -6.59 12.20
CA VAL A 265 -15.25 -7.44 11.77
C VAL A 265 -14.35 -7.81 12.94
N LYS A 266 -13.94 -6.83 13.76
CA LYS A 266 -13.05 -7.05 14.90
C LYS A 266 -13.79 -7.45 16.18
N ARG A 267 -15.12 -7.38 16.17
CA ARG A 267 -16.04 -7.70 17.28
C ARG A 267 -15.71 -6.94 18.57
N THR A 268 -15.22 -5.72 18.44
CA THR A 268 -14.80 -4.87 19.57
C THR A 268 -14.98 -3.39 19.25
N ALA A 269 -14.98 -2.54 20.29
CA ALA A 269 -14.96 -1.10 20.12
C ALA A 269 -13.62 -0.65 19.54
N ARG A 270 -13.66 0.24 18.55
CA ARG A 270 -12.49 0.76 17.83
C ARG A 270 -12.60 2.28 17.74
N PRO A 271 -11.45 3.01 17.71
CA PRO A 271 -11.47 4.45 17.49
C PRO A 271 -12.24 4.81 16.21
N LEU A 272 -12.91 5.97 16.21
CA LEU A 272 -13.69 6.45 15.07
C LEU A 272 -12.91 6.42 13.76
N GLU A 273 -11.64 6.81 13.76
CA GLU A 273 -10.78 6.75 12.58
C GLU A 273 -10.73 5.34 11.99
N MET A 274 -10.49 4.32 12.82
CA MET A 274 -10.44 2.91 12.38
C MET A 274 -11.79 2.42 11.86
N VAL A 275 -12.89 2.89 12.43
CA VAL A 275 -14.25 2.58 11.99
C VAL A 275 -14.55 3.25 10.65
N PHE A 276 -14.08 4.49 10.45
CA PHE A 276 -14.19 5.20 9.18
C PHE A 276 -13.42 4.48 8.06
N PHE A 277 -12.19 4.03 8.34
CA PHE A 277 -11.40 3.25 7.37
C PHE A 277 -12.11 1.96 6.95
N ALA A 278 -12.70 1.23 7.91
CA ALA A 278 -13.48 0.04 7.62
C ALA A 278 -14.74 0.36 6.81
N ALA A 279 -15.49 1.38 7.21
CA ALA A 279 -16.69 1.83 6.52
C ALA A 279 -16.41 2.21 5.05
N HIS A 280 -15.35 3.00 4.82
CA HIS A 280 -14.92 3.41 3.49
C HIS A 280 -14.54 2.20 2.61
N ALA A 281 -13.78 1.25 3.13
CA ALA A 281 -13.47 0.03 2.37
C ALA A 281 -14.72 -0.80 2.06
N THR A 282 -15.62 -0.97 3.04
CA THR A 282 -16.86 -1.72 2.87
C THR A 282 -17.79 -1.10 1.82
N VAL A 283 -17.93 0.23 1.77
CA VAL A 283 -18.73 0.91 0.73
C VAL A 283 -18.24 0.53 -0.66
N ASN A 284 -16.93 0.58 -0.87
CA ASN A 284 -16.33 0.31 -2.17
C ASN A 284 -16.42 -1.18 -2.55
N VAL A 285 -16.28 -2.07 -1.58
CA VAL A 285 -16.51 -3.51 -1.77
C VAL A 285 -17.96 -3.81 -2.15
N VAL A 286 -18.94 -3.23 -1.44
CA VAL A 286 -20.37 -3.40 -1.76
C VAL A 286 -20.67 -2.91 -3.17
N ARG A 287 -20.16 -1.73 -3.55
CA ARG A 287 -20.32 -1.20 -4.91
C ARG A 287 -19.74 -2.15 -5.96
N PHE A 288 -18.50 -2.59 -5.77
CA PHE A 288 -17.84 -3.55 -6.67
C PHE A 288 -18.66 -4.84 -6.84
N LEU A 289 -19.07 -5.47 -5.75
CA LEU A 289 -19.83 -6.72 -5.79
C LEU A 289 -21.20 -6.53 -6.45
N ARG A 290 -21.86 -5.39 -6.27
CA ARG A 290 -23.08 -5.03 -7.00
C ARG A 290 -22.83 -4.88 -8.50
N ASP A 291 -21.73 -4.23 -8.90
CA ASP A 291 -21.37 -4.10 -10.32
C ASP A 291 -21.18 -5.49 -10.97
N VAL A 292 -20.46 -6.40 -10.31
CA VAL A 292 -20.27 -7.80 -10.78
C VAL A 292 -21.59 -8.57 -10.81
N LYS A 293 -22.40 -8.46 -9.75
CA LYS A 293 -23.73 -9.08 -9.67
C LYS A 293 -24.62 -8.66 -10.84
N ASN A 294 -24.62 -7.38 -11.16
CA ASN A 294 -25.46 -6.82 -12.22
C ASN A 294 -24.93 -7.16 -13.62
N SER A 295 -23.62 -7.38 -13.79
CA SER A 295 -23.02 -7.68 -15.08
C SER A 295 -23.01 -9.16 -15.43
N VAL A 296 -22.59 -10.03 -14.50
CA VAL A 296 -22.36 -11.46 -14.75
C VAL A 296 -22.93 -12.38 -13.67
N GLY A 297 -23.52 -11.81 -12.60
CA GLY A 297 -24.03 -12.57 -11.46
C GLY A 297 -22.93 -12.91 -10.45
N LEU A 298 -23.35 -13.36 -9.26
CA LEU A 298 -22.47 -13.83 -8.19
C LEU A 298 -22.71 -15.32 -7.94
N LEU A 299 -21.65 -16.03 -7.56
CA LEU A 299 -21.77 -17.37 -6.98
C LEU A 299 -22.43 -17.28 -5.58
N PRO A 300 -23.02 -18.37 -5.06
CA PRO A 300 -23.69 -18.34 -3.75
C PRO A 300 -22.83 -17.78 -2.61
N GLN A 301 -21.56 -18.20 -2.51
CA GLN A 301 -20.64 -17.70 -1.48
C GLN A 301 -20.30 -16.20 -1.65
N GLU A 302 -20.28 -15.69 -2.88
CA GLU A 302 -20.01 -14.27 -3.16
C GLU A 302 -21.25 -13.42 -2.86
N GLN A 303 -22.46 -13.98 -3.06
CA GLN A 303 -23.71 -13.36 -2.64
C GLN A 303 -23.80 -13.30 -1.10
N GLU A 304 -23.39 -14.36 -0.40
CA GLU A 304 -23.33 -14.36 1.06
C GLU A 304 -22.34 -13.31 1.61
N GLU A 305 -21.18 -13.12 0.96
CA GLU A 305 -20.24 -12.05 1.33
C GLU A 305 -20.84 -10.66 1.07
N LEU A 306 -21.48 -10.44 -0.08
CA LEU A 306 -22.19 -9.17 -0.36
C LEU A 306 -23.25 -8.87 0.71
N ASP A 307 -24.11 -9.84 1.03
CA ASP A 307 -25.18 -9.67 2.02
C ASP A 307 -24.59 -9.34 3.41
N ARG A 308 -23.45 -9.95 3.77
CA ARG A 308 -22.74 -9.66 5.02
C ARG A 308 -22.19 -8.23 5.04
N TRP A 309 -21.53 -7.80 3.97
CA TRP A 309 -20.99 -6.45 3.86
C TRP A 309 -22.09 -5.39 3.91
N GLU A 310 -23.21 -5.59 3.21
CA GLU A 310 -24.36 -4.69 3.24
C GLU A 310 -24.98 -4.60 4.64
N SER A 311 -25.06 -5.73 5.35
CA SER A 311 -25.53 -5.79 6.72
C SER A 311 -24.64 -4.93 7.63
N TRP A 312 -23.33 -5.22 7.71
CA TRP A 312 -22.39 -4.46 8.55
C TRP A 312 -22.33 -2.97 8.18
N LEU A 313 -22.40 -2.65 6.90
CA LEU A 313 -22.40 -1.27 6.44
C LEU A 313 -23.61 -0.49 6.94
N SER A 314 -24.81 -1.08 6.84
CA SER A 314 -26.05 -0.42 7.22
C SER A 314 -26.28 -0.38 8.73
N SER A 315 -26.01 -1.47 9.46
CA SER A 315 -26.27 -1.57 10.90
C SER A 315 -25.22 -0.88 11.75
N ASP A 316 -23.94 -1.04 11.41
CA ASP A 316 -22.84 -0.67 12.30
C ASP A 316 -22.09 0.55 11.77
N TYR A 317 -21.53 0.44 10.56
CA TYR A 317 -20.61 1.46 10.05
C TYR A 317 -21.30 2.78 9.73
N ALA A 318 -22.35 2.76 8.89
CA ALA A 318 -23.02 4.00 8.51
C ALA A 318 -23.69 4.70 9.71
N SER A 319 -24.23 3.92 10.65
CA SER A 319 -24.79 4.43 11.90
C SER A 319 -23.72 5.12 12.76
N ALA A 320 -22.55 4.49 12.93
CA ALA A 320 -21.42 5.06 13.64
C ALA A 320 -20.94 6.38 13.00
N ILE A 321 -20.73 6.40 11.69
CA ILE A 321 -20.21 7.60 11.01
C ILE A 321 -21.21 8.75 11.05
N ARG A 322 -22.52 8.49 10.94
CA ARG A 322 -23.56 9.54 11.04
C ARG A 322 -23.71 10.12 12.44
N SER A 323 -23.41 9.33 13.48
CA SER A 323 -23.53 9.77 14.88
C SER A 323 -22.26 10.40 15.44
N ALA A 324 -21.13 10.25 14.73
CA ALA A 324 -19.84 10.79 15.13
C ALA A 324 -19.83 12.33 15.20
N GLN A 325 -19.31 12.87 16.31
CA GLN A 325 -19.28 14.31 16.58
C GLN A 325 -17.97 14.98 16.16
N THR A 326 -16.89 14.20 16.09
CA THR A 326 -15.52 14.65 15.84
C THR A 326 -15.04 14.35 14.42
N LEU A 327 -15.94 14.14 13.45
CA LEU A 327 -15.56 14.18 12.04
C LEU A 327 -15.13 15.59 11.66
N THR A 328 -14.07 15.71 10.87
CA THR A 328 -13.70 16.98 10.27
C THR A 328 -14.67 17.35 9.14
N ALA A 329 -14.56 18.57 8.60
CA ALA A 329 -15.30 18.94 7.39
C ALA A 329 -14.94 18.01 6.21
N PHE A 330 -13.67 17.68 6.06
CA PHE A 330 -13.18 16.75 5.05
C PHE A 330 -13.70 15.33 5.24
N GLY A 331 -13.69 14.79 6.47
CA GLY A 331 -14.26 13.48 6.77
C GLY A 331 -15.75 13.39 6.42
N ARG A 332 -16.53 14.42 6.75
CA ARG A 332 -17.95 14.51 6.34
C ARG A 332 -18.13 14.54 4.82
N GLN A 333 -17.27 15.24 4.08
CA GLN A 333 -17.35 15.30 2.62
C GLN A 333 -17.06 13.93 1.98
N ILE A 334 -16.04 13.22 2.47
CA ILE A 334 -15.72 11.86 2.01
C ILE A 334 -16.89 10.92 2.31
N TRP A 335 -17.46 10.97 3.51
CA TRP A 335 -18.59 10.10 3.85
C TRP A 335 -19.83 10.41 3.00
N ALA A 336 -20.16 11.68 2.79
CA ALA A 336 -21.27 12.07 1.93
C ALA A 336 -21.08 11.57 0.48
N HIS A 337 -19.84 11.47 0.00
CA HIS A 337 -19.57 10.82 -1.29
C HIS A 337 -19.84 9.32 -1.24
N CYS A 338 -19.38 8.63 -0.20
CA CYS A 338 -19.65 7.21 0.01
C CYS A 338 -21.16 6.90 0.00
N GLU A 339 -21.98 7.73 0.65
CA GLU A 339 -23.43 7.55 0.67
C GLU A 339 -24.05 7.67 -0.73
N ARG A 340 -23.59 8.63 -1.55
CA ARG A 340 -24.07 8.78 -2.93
C ARG A 340 -23.70 7.58 -3.81
N GLU A 341 -22.54 6.97 -3.59
CA GLU A 341 -22.13 5.77 -4.33
C GLU A 341 -23.02 4.56 -4.00
N LEU A 342 -23.53 4.47 -2.78
CA LEU A 342 -24.46 3.40 -2.36
C LEU A 342 -25.88 3.58 -2.90
N GLU A 343 -26.32 4.82 -3.10
CA GLU A 343 -27.63 5.18 -3.65
C GLU A 343 -27.67 5.08 -5.19
N SER A 344 -26.50 5.13 -5.82
CA SER A 344 -26.39 4.98 -7.27
C SER A 344 -26.72 3.54 -7.67
N PRO A 345 -27.57 3.33 -8.68
CA PRO A 345 -28.02 1.99 -9.09
C PRO A 345 -26.91 1.10 -9.64
#